data_AF-A0AAD6KE55-F1
#
_entry.id   AF-A0AAD6KE55-F1
#
_cell.length_a   1.000
_cell.length_b   1.000
_cell.length_c   1.000
_cell.angle_alpha   90.00
_cell.angle_beta   90.00
_cell.angle_gamma   90.00
#
_symmetry.space_group_name_H-M   'P 1'
#
loop_
_entity.id
_entity.type
_entity.pdbx_description
1 polymer ?
#
loop_
_entity_poly.entity_id
_entity_poly.type
_entity_poly.pdbx_seq_one_letter_code
_entity_poly.pdbx_strand_id
1 'polypeptide(L)'
;MLAPDGREVDVIPLLHIVEDILKRATLQIETTSQAIKCMLCRRTGPTMPVSFPCSIYSLSYTIDRISSEIAYKALGGTDGYATTTVALLNMLASYSWDTKLVLTLAAFALNYGEFWLLAQIYSSNQLAKSIAVLKQLPIILENSGPLKPRFDALNNLIKVVMDVARCVVELKDLPPTYISHEVPALSSAMAHVPAAVYWTVRSVLACAAQITSLTTMEYEFAKLTTETWELSTLAYKLSNILEHLRKQLVTLLPIHRSGP
;
A
#
# COMPACT_ATOMS: atom_id res chain seq x y z
N MET A 1 14.77 -21.12 -11.28
CA MET A 1 13.30 -21.28 -11.38
C MET A 1 12.83 -22.01 -10.14
N LEU A 2 12.29 -21.29 -9.15
CA LEU A 2 11.61 -21.90 -8.02
C LEU A 2 10.11 -21.79 -8.30
N ALA A 3 9.44 -22.94 -8.45
CA ALA A 3 7.99 -23.00 -8.50
C ALA A 3 7.44 -22.58 -7.12
N PRO A 4 6.41 -21.73 -7.03
CA PRO A 4 5.85 -21.33 -5.74
C PRO A 4 5.13 -22.52 -5.09
N ASP A 5 5.52 -22.88 -3.87
CA ASP A 5 4.75 -23.79 -3.01
C ASP A 5 3.37 -23.17 -2.77
N GLY A 6 2.36 -23.61 -3.51
CA GLY A 6 1.00 -23.06 -3.59
C GLY A 6 0.23 -23.03 -2.27
N ARG A 7 0.70 -22.27 -1.28
CA ARG A 7 -0.12 -21.78 -0.17
C ARG A 7 -1.11 -20.78 -0.76
N GLU A 8 -2.25 -21.30 -1.19
CA GLU A 8 -3.35 -20.50 -1.66
C GLU A 8 -3.96 -19.81 -0.44
N VAL A 9 -3.69 -18.51 -0.34
CA VAL A 9 -4.23 -17.64 0.71
C VAL A 9 -5.38 -16.88 0.07
N ASP A 10 -6.56 -16.93 0.67
CA ASP A 10 -7.61 -15.97 0.32
C ASP A 10 -7.19 -14.58 0.77
N VAL A 11 -6.74 -13.77 -0.19
CA VAL A 11 -6.19 -12.43 0.04
C VAL A 11 -7.28 -11.36 0.06
N ILE A 12 -8.51 -11.65 -0.37
CA ILE A 12 -9.58 -10.66 -0.52
C ILE A 12 -9.95 -10.04 0.83
N PRO A 13 -10.19 -10.81 1.91
CA PRO A 13 -10.47 -10.23 3.23
C PRO A 13 -9.33 -9.34 3.74
N LEU A 14 -8.08 -9.74 3.50
CA LEU A 14 -6.92 -8.96 3.92
C LEU A 14 -6.81 -7.65 3.11
N LEU A 15 -7.04 -7.70 1.80
CA LEU A 15 -7.05 -6.51 0.96
C LEU A 15 -8.13 -5.50 1.38
N HIS A 16 -9.31 -5.96 1.81
CA HIS A 16 -10.34 -5.08 2.35
C HIS A 16 -9.91 -4.36 3.63
N ILE A 17 -9.16 -5.03 4.52
CA ILE A 17 -8.62 -4.40 5.73
C ILE A 17 -7.59 -3.34 5.36
N VAL A 18 -6.69 -3.65 4.42
CA VAL A 18 -5.72 -2.69 3.88
C VAL A 18 -6.42 -1.47 3.32
N GLU A 19 -7.45 -1.66 2.49
CA GLU A 19 -8.25 -0.59 1.94
C GLU A 19 -8.91 0.27 3.02
N ASP A 20 -9.49 -0.35 4.05
CA ASP A 20 -10.11 0.39 5.14
C ASP A 20 -9.07 1.25 5.85
N ILE A 21 -7.94 0.67 6.29
CA ILE A 21 -6.86 1.39 6.98
C ILE A 21 -6.38 2.59 6.16
N LEU A 22 -6.01 2.39 4.88
CA LEU A 22 -5.48 3.45 4.04
C LEU A 22 -6.53 4.54 3.77
N LYS A 23 -7.80 4.17 3.57
CA LYS A 23 -8.92 5.14 3.45
C LYS A 23 -9.11 5.93 4.75
N ARG A 24 -8.93 5.32 5.93
CA ARG A 24 -9.09 6.01 7.23
C ARG A 24 -7.90 6.90 7.58
N ALA A 25 -6.71 6.47 7.18
CA ALA A 25 -5.45 7.13 7.49
C ALA A 25 -5.12 8.29 6.54
N THR A 26 -5.78 8.37 5.37
CA THR A 26 -5.61 9.50 4.43
C THR A 26 -6.06 10.81 5.10
N LEU A 27 -5.12 11.68 5.44
CA LEU A 27 -5.41 13.01 5.96
C LEU A 27 -5.79 13.98 4.85
N GLN A 28 -6.93 14.65 5.01
CA GLN A 28 -7.19 15.92 4.35
C GLN A 28 -6.53 17.01 5.19
N ILE A 29 -5.39 17.54 4.74
CA ILE A 29 -4.63 18.63 5.38
C ILE A 29 -5.32 19.97 5.07
N GLU A 30 -6.62 20.06 5.34
CA GLU A 30 -7.31 21.33 5.37
C GLU A 30 -7.44 21.71 6.84
N THR A 31 -6.54 22.58 7.33
CA THR A 31 -6.62 23.28 8.63
C THR A 31 -6.47 22.43 9.91
N THR A 32 -5.21 22.20 10.29
CA THR A 32 -4.71 21.32 11.36
C THR A 32 -5.07 21.69 12.80
N SER A 33 -5.93 22.68 13.06
CA SER A 33 -6.49 22.90 14.43
C SER A 33 -7.96 22.49 14.53
N GLN A 34 -8.76 22.81 13.51
CA GLN A 34 -10.20 22.53 13.51
C GLN A 34 -10.52 21.18 12.84
N ALA A 35 -9.77 20.76 11.81
CA ALA A 35 -10.08 19.55 11.05
C ALA A 35 -9.68 18.24 11.75
N ILE A 36 -8.62 18.23 12.56
CA ILE A 36 -8.30 17.07 13.41
C ILE A 36 -9.39 16.89 14.48
N LYS A 37 -9.89 18.00 15.04
CA LYS A 37 -11.05 18.02 15.95
C LYS A 37 -12.32 17.50 15.27
N CYS A 38 -12.58 17.90 14.02
CA CYS A 38 -13.75 17.47 13.26
C CYS A 38 -13.69 16.01 12.79
N MET A 39 -12.51 15.49 12.44
CA MET A 39 -12.36 14.07 12.03
C MET A 39 -12.68 13.10 13.16
N LEU A 40 -12.30 13.44 14.40
CA LEU A 40 -12.59 12.61 15.57
C LEU A 40 -14.10 12.58 15.90
N CYS A 41 -14.81 13.71 15.72
CA CYS A 41 -16.25 13.80 15.98
C CYS A 41 -17.13 13.12 14.92
N ARG A 42 -16.63 12.89 13.69
CA ARG A 42 -17.46 12.40 12.57
C ARG A 42 -17.43 10.89 12.39
N ARG A 43 -16.67 10.13 13.20
CA ARG A 43 -16.40 8.70 12.97
C ARG A 43 -16.87 7.78 14.09
N THR A 44 -18.10 7.97 14.56
CA THR A 44 -18.87 6.89 15.22
C THR A 44 -19.78 6.22 14.20
N GLY A 45 -19.17 5.48 13.27
CA GLY A 45 -19.90 4.47 12.51
C GLY A 45 -20.29 3.31 13.43
N PRO A 46 -21.31 2.50 13.08
CA PRO A 46 -21.67 1.34 13.87
C PRO A 46 -20.45 0.42 14.03
N THR A 47 -20.15 0.06 15.28
CA THR A 47 -19.13 -0.94 15.62
C THR A 47 -19.58 -2.29 15.09
N MET A 48 -19.19 -2.63 13.87
CA MET A 48 -19.37 -3.96 13.34
C MET A 48 -18.51 -4.91 14.17
N PRO A 49 -19.03 -6.07 14.64
CA PRO A 49 -18.18 -7.12 15.17
C PRO A 49 -17.32 -7.63 13.99
N VAL A 50 -16.07 -7.16 13.91
CA VAL A 50 -15.15 -7.59 12.88
C VAL A 50 -14.63 -8.97 13.27
N SER A 51 -15.40 -10.01 12.92
CA SER A 51 -14.94 -11.39 13.01
C SER A 51 -13.93 -11.61 11.88
N PHE A 52 -12.64 -11.47 12.18
CA PHE A 52 -11.59 -11.73 11.21
C PHE A 52 -11.44 -13.25 10.98
N PRO A 53 -11.28 -13.71 9.73
CA PRO A 53 -11.00 -15.11 9.45
C PRO A 53 -9.75 -15.60 10.21
N CYS A 54 -9.79 -16.83 10.75
CA CYS A 54 -8.63 -17.46 11.39
C CYS A 54 -7.36 -17.47 10.52
N SER A 55 -7.52 -17.46 9.19
CA SER A 55 -6.43 -17.38 8.21
C SER A 55 -5.63 -16.07 8.25
N ILE A 56 -6.18 -14.97 8.77
CA ILE A 56 -5.43 -13.70 8.89
C ILE A 56 -4.44 -13.77 10.06
N TYR A 57 -4.83 -14.41 11.16
CA TYR A 57 -3.98 -14.55 12.34
C TYR A 57 -2.72 -15.38 12.06
N SER A 58 -2.80 -16.37 11.17
CA SER A 58 -1.62 -17.14 10.75
C SER A 58 -0.63 -16.32 9.90
N LEU A 59 -1.09 -15.22 9.29
CA LEU A 59 -0.25 -14.30 8.50
C LEU A 59 0.36 -13.18 9.35
N SER A 60 -0.12 -12.97 10.59
CA SER A 60 0.30 -11.86 11.45
C SER A 60 1.82 -11.78 11.63
N TYR A 61 2.48 -12.92 11.87
CA TYR A 61 3.95 -12.97 11.98
C TYR A 61 4.64 -12.57 10.67
N THR A 62 4.08 -12.97 9.53
CA THR A 62 4.64 -12.61 8.22
C THR A 62 4.47 -11.12 7.94
N ILE A 63 3.29 -10.57 8.25
CA ILE A 63 2.98 -9.14 8.09
C ILE A 63 3.91 -8.30 8.97
N ASP A 64 4.07 -8.66 10.24
CA ASP A 64 4.95 -7.97 11.18
C ASP A 64 6.42 -7.99 10.72
N ARG A 65 6.88 -9.15 10.23
CA ARG A 65 8.24 -9.28 9.69
C ARG A 65 8.47 -8.41 8.46
N ILE A 66 7.52 -8.37 7.52
CA ILE A 66 7.58 -7.47 6.37
C ILE A 66 7.55 -6.01 6.84
N SER A 67 6.68 -5.69 7.81
CA SER A 67 6.48 -4.34 8.34
C SER A 67 7.78 -3.79 8.91
N SER A 68 8.46 -4.60 9.72
CA SER A 68 9.79 -4.29 10.25
C SER A 68 10.80 -4.08 9.13
N GLU A 69 10.86 -4.98 8.15
CA GLU A 69 11.79 -4.87 7.02
C GLU A 69 11.57 -3.58 6.22
N ILE A 70 10.31 -3.20 5.96
CA ILE A 70 9.94 -1.94 5.31
C ILE A 70 10.45 -0.76 6.15
N ALA A 71 10.19 -0.76 7.46
CA ALA A 71 10.57 0.35 8.35
C ALA A 71 12.10 0.55 8.40
N TYR A 72 12.88 -0.53 8.47
CA TYR A 72 14.34 -0.46 8.58
C TYR A 72 15.04 -0.20 7.24
N LYS A 73 14.54 -0.74 6.12
CA LYS A 73 15.24 -0.70 4.83
C LYS A 73 14.76 0.38 3.86
N ALA A 74 13.66 1.07 4.17
CA ALA A 74 13.21 2.23 3.41
C ALA A 74 14.17 3.43 3.46
N LEU A 75 15.25 3.38 4.24
CA LEU A 75 16.24 4.46 4.34
C LEU A 75 17.37 4.41 3.29
N GLY A 76 17.42 3.37 2.45
CA GLY A 76 18.52 3.14 1.50
C GLY A 76 18.48 3.92 0.18
N GLY A 77 17.57 4.88 0.01
CA GLY A 77 17.39 5.62 -1.25
C GLY A 77 16.93 4.75 -2.43
N THR A 78 17.02 5.28 -3.66
CA THR A 78 16.41 4.69 -4.87
C THR A 78 16.95 3.31 -5.26
N ASP A 79 18.25 3.06 -5.04
CA ASP A 79 18.89 1.75 -5.23
C ASP A 79 18.58 0.80 -4.05
N GLY A 80 18.39 1.36 -2.85
CA GLY A 80 17.89 0.64 -1.68
C GLY A 80 16.47 0.11 -1.86
N TYR A 81 15.57 0.87 -2.51
CA TYR A 81 14.20 0.41 -2.79
C TYR A 81 14.19 -0.80 -3.72
N ALA A 82 15.02 -0.79 -4.77
CA ALA A 82 15.09 -1.91 -5.71
C ALA A 82 15.61 -3.18 -5.00
N THR A 83 16.69 -3.05 -4.23
CA THR A 83 17.28 -4.16 -3.47
C THR A 83 16.31 -4.72 -2.43
N THR A 84 15.64 -3.83 -1.68
CA THR A 84 14.65 -4.22 -0.66
C THR A 84 13.43 -4.86 -1.29
N THR A 85 12.97 -4.37 -2.45
CA THR A 85 11.88 -5.00 -3.21
C THR A 85 12.22 -6.44 -3.54
N VAL A 86 13.42 -6.69 -4.09
CA VAL A 86 13.86 -8.05 -4.42
C VAL A 86 13.97 -8.92 -3.16
N ALA A 87 14.50 -8.37 -2.06
CA ALA A 87 14.60 -9.08 -0.79
C ALA A 87 13.22 -9.50 -0.25
N LEU A 88 12.23 -8.60 -0.27
CA LEU A 88 10.85 -8.90 0.14
C LEU A 88 10.19 -9.96 -0.75
N LEU A 89 10.34 -9.85 -2.08
CA LEU A 89 9.78 -10.83 -3.01
C LEU A 89 10.41 -12.22 -2.84
N ASN A 90 11.72 -12.28 -2.57
CA ASN A 90 12.43 -13.52 -2.26
C ASN A 90 11.99 -14.10 -0.91
N MET A 91 11.81 -13.24 0.10
CA MET A 91 11.30 -13.64 1.41
C MET A 91 9.91 -14.29 1.31
N LEU A 92 9.12 -13.87 0.33
CA LEU A 92 7.77 -14.36 0.06
C LEU A 92 7.74 -15.34 -1.14
N ALA A 93 8.87 -15.93 -1.51
CA ALA A 93 9.02 -16.73 -2.74
C ALA A 93 7.97 -17.84 -2.87
N SER A 94 7.59 -18.49 -1.76
CA SER A 94 6.57 -19.56 -1.73
C SER A 94 5.16 -19.08 -2.06
N TYR A 95 4.81 -17.81 -1.79
CA TYR A 95 3.45 -17.31 -2.01
C TYR A 95 3.13 -17.05 -3.49
N SER A 96 1.87 -16.96 -3.88
CA SER A 96 1.48 -16.45 -5.21
C SER A 96 1.81 -14.94 -5.34
N TRP A 97 1.83 -14.42 -6.57
CA TRP A 97 2.14 -13.01 -6.82
C TRP A 97 1.13 -12.03 -6.20
N ASP A 98 -0.16 -12.36 -6.24
CA ASP A 98 -1.23 -11.65 -5.55
C ASP A 98 -1.02 -11.65 -4.03
N THR A 99 -0.67 -12.81 -3.44
CA THR A 99 -0.42 -12.91 -2.00
C THR A 99 0.83 -12.15 -1.57
N LYS A 100 1.92 -12.22 -2.36
CA LYS A 100 3.12 -11.37 -2.15
C LYS A 100 2.75 -9.90 -2.08
N LEU A 101 1.91 -9.45 -3.01
CA LEU A 101 1.45 -8.07 -3.10
C LEU A 101 0.61 -7.69 -1.88
N VAL A 102 -0.44 -8.45 -1.56
CA VAL A 102 -1.37 -8.11 -0.48
C VAL A 102 -0.70 -8.17 0.90
N LEU A 103 0.21 -9.13 1.15
CA LEU A 103 1.00 -9.17 2.39
C LEU A 103 1.90 -7.94 2.54
N THR A 104 2.52 -7.50 1.44
CA THR A 104 3.36 -6.29 1.45
C THR A 104 2.53 -5.03 1.70
N LEU A 105 1.34 -4.94 1.09
CA LEU A 105 0.40 -3.84 1.33
C LEU A 105 -0.14 -3.83 2.76
N ALA A 106 -0.41 -5.01 3.34
CA ALA A 106 -0.84 -5.13 4.74
C ALA A 106 0.23 -4.62 5.71
N ALA A 107 1.48 -4.99 5.49
CA ALA A 107 2.60 -4.50 6.27
C ALA A 107 2.79 -2.98 6.14
N PHE A 108 2.66 -2.45 4.92
CA PHE A 108 2.69 -1.00 4.71
C PHE A 108 1.51 -0.28 5.38
N ALA A 109 0.29 -0.80 5.24
CA ALA A 109 -0.89 -0.23 5.86
C ALA A 109 -0.77 -0.22 7.39
N LEU A 110 -0.14 -1.23 8.00
CA LEU A 110 0.16 -1.24 9.43
C LEU A 110 1.05 -0.06 9.83
N ASN A 111 2.20 0.12 9.16
CA ASN A 111 3.11 1.24 9.43
C ASN A 111 2.45 2.61 9.16
N TYR A 112 1.79 2.76 8.01
CA TYR A 112 1.09 3.97 7.60
C TYR A 112 -0.04 4.34 8.56
N GLY A 113 -0.86 3.35 8.89
CA GLY A 113 -2.01 3.48 9.79
C GLY A 113 -1.59 3.84 11.21
N GLU A 114 -0.54 3.22 11.75
CA GLU A 114 -0.04 3.53 13.09
C GLU A 114 0.42 5.00 13.19
N PHE A 115 1.19 5.47 12.21
CA PHE A 115 1.66 6.85 12.16
C PHE A 115 0.50 7.85 12.15
N TRP A 116 -0.47 7.65 11.26
CA TRP A 116 -1.58 8.60 11.13
C TRP A 116 -2.63 8.47 12.23
N LEU A 117 -2.84 7.27 12.77
CA LEU A 117 -3.67 7.09 13.96
C LEU A 117 -3.08 7.89 15.13
N LEU A 118 -1.76 7.81 15.34
CA LEU A 118 -1.06 8.61 16.34
C LEU A 118 -1.29 10.11 16.09
N ALA A 119 -1.13 10.58 14.85
CA ALA A 119 -1.39 11.98 14.46
C ALA A 119 -2.84 12.43 14.70
N GLN A 120 -3.81 11.53 14.61
CA GLN A 120 -5.22 11.84 14.86
C GLN A 120 -5.54 11.94 16.36
N ILE A 121 -4.94 11.09 17.20
CA ILE A 121 -5.34 10.97 18.61
C ILE A 121 -4.37 11.64 19.60
N TYR A 122 -3.19 12.10 19.16
CA TYR A 122 -2.18 12.66 20.08
C TYR A 122 -2.71 13.88 20.85
N SER A 123 -3.62 14.69 20.31
CA SER A 123 -4.15 15.84 21.04
C SER A 123 -5.04 15.45 22.25
N SER A 124 -5.72 14.30 22.15
CA SER A 124 -6.73 13.83 23.11
C SER A 124 -6.29 12.69 24.03
N ASN A 125 -5.19 12.00 23.75
CA ASN A 125 -4.74 10.82 24.50
C ASN A 125 -3.31 11.02 25.04
N GLN A 126 -3.12 10.86 26.36
CA GLN A 126 -1.82 11.12 27.02
C GLN A 126 -0.71 10.14 26.61
N LEU A 127 -1.03 8.85 26.45
CA LEU A 127 -0.07 7.87 25.94
C LEU A 127 0.37 8.25 24.52
N ALA A 128 -0.59 8.62 23.67
CA ALA A 128 -0.31 9.08 22.32
C ALA A 128 0.54 10.36 22.31
N LYS A 129 0.35 11.30 23.25
CA LYS A 129 1.25 12.47 23.40
C LYS A 129 2.68 12.05 23.64
N SER A 130 2.91 11.17 24.61
CA SER A 130 4.27 10.71 24.93
C SER A 130 4.95 10.03 23.75
N ILE A 131 4.23 9.18 23.00
CA ILE A 131 4.76 8.53 21.79
C ILE A 131 5.01 9.57 20.68
N ALA A 132 4.10 10.51 20.47
CA ALA A 132 4.22 11.55 19.45
C ALA A 132 5.43 12.46 19.67
N VAL A 133 5.77 12.76 20.93
CA VAL A 133 7.00 13.51 21.27
C VAL A 133 8.24 12.75 20.84
N LEU A 134 8.33 11.44 21.11
CA LEU A 134 9.46 10.61 20.68
C LEU A 134 9.56 10.50 19.15
N LYS A 135 8.42 10.49 18.44
CA LYS A 135 8.37 10.50 16.97
C LYS A 135 8.46 11.90 16.35
N GLN A 136 8.70 12.96 17.14
CA GLN A 136 8.78 14.37 16.70
C GLN A 136 7.54 14.87 15.92
N LEU A 137 6.40 14.22 16.10
CA LEU A 137 5.19 14.44 15.31
C LEU A 137 4.60 15.87 15.44
N PRO A 138 4.60 16.52 16.63
CA PRO A 138 4.10 17.89 16.75
C PRO A 138 4.83 18.87 15.83
N ILE A 139 6.15 18.74 15.69
CA ILE A 139 6.98 19.64 14.88
C ILE A 139 6.65 19.47 13.38
N ILE A 140 6.39 18.23 12.95
CA ILE A 140 5.97 17.91 11.58
C ILE A 140 4.62 18.55 11.27
N LEU A 141 3.66 18.45 12.19
CA LEU A 141 2.30 18.96 12.02
C LEU A 141 2.24 20.49 12.07
N GLU A 142 3.06 21.14 12.91
CA GLU A 142 3.19 22.60 12.94
C GLU A 142 3.78 23.17 11.64
N ASN A 143 4.64 22.40 10.96
CA ASN A 143 5.25 22.76 9.68
C ASN A 143 4.56 22.10 8.46
N SER A 144 3.28 21.72 8.57
CA SER A 144 2.61 20.94 7.53
C SER A 144 2.34 21.69 6.22
N GLY A 145 2.34 23.03 6.24
CA GLY A 145 2.01 23.86 5.06
C GLY A 145 2.91 23.58 3.85
N PRO A 146 4.24 23.73 3.96
CA PRO A 146 5.19 23.40 2.90
C PRO A 146 5.21 21.92 2.49
N LEU A 147 4.70 21.02 3.34
CA LEU A 147 4.67 19.58 3.09
C LEU A 147 3.43 19.14 2.31
N LYS A 148 2.43 20.02 2.09
CA LYS A 148 1.19 19.67 1.38
C LYS A 148 1.43 18.99 0.01
N PRO A 149 2.30 19.51 -0.88
CA PRO A 149 2.55 18.85 -2.17
C PRO A 149 3.11 17.42 -2.05
N ARG A 150 3.90 17.15 -1.00
CA ARG A 150 4.42 15.80 -0.70
C ARG A 150 3.29 14.87 -0.29
N PHE A 151 2.41 15.33 0.60
CA PHE A 151 1.26 14.54 1.04
C PHE A 151 0.29 14.27 -0.12
N ASP A 152 0.06 15.25 -0.99
CA ASP A 152 -0.77 15.07 -2.19
C ASP A 152 -0.16 14.03 -3.14
N ALA A 153 1.16 14.09 -3.40
CA ALA A 153 1.86 13.10 -4.21
C ALA A 153 1.83 11.70 -3.58
N LEU A 154 2.03 11.61 -2.25
CA LEU A 154 1.94 10.36 -1.49
C LEU A 154 0.55 9.74 -1.58
N ASN A 155 -0.50 10.53 -1.33
CA ASN A 155 -1.89 10.08 -1.39
C ASN A 155 -2.27 9.61 -2.80
N ASN A 156 -1.80 10.33 -3.82
CA ASN A 156 -2.01 9.92 -5.21
C ASN A 156 -1.32 8.58 -5.52
N LEU A 157 -0.06 8.40 -5.11
CA LEU A 157 0.66 7.15 -5.32
C LEU A 157 -0.02 5.97 -4.60
N ILE A 158 -0.46 6.17 -3.36
CA ILE A 158 -1.20 5.15 -2.59
C ILE A 158 -2.48 4.76 -3.33
N LYS A 159 -3.22 5.71 -3.88
CA LYS A 159 -4.42 5.43 -4.68
C LYS A 159 -4.12 4.55 -5.89
N VAL A 160 -3.09 4.90 -6.66
CA VAL A 160 -2.69 4.12 -7.85
C VAL A 160 -2.21 2.72 -7.45
N VAL A 161 -1.43 2.61 -6.37
CA VAL A 161 -0.99 1.32 -5.79
C VAL A 161 -2.19 0.43 -5.47
N MET A 162 -3.24 0.98 -4.84
CA MET A 162 -4.44 0.23 -4.50
C MET A 162 -5.24 -0.21 -5.73
N ASP A 163 -5.31 0.63 -6.76
CA ASP A 163 -5.98 0.27 -8.01
C ASP A 163 -5.25 -0.86 -8.77
N VAL A 164 -3.91 -0.86 -8.76
CA VAL A 164 -3.11 -1.97 -9.31
C VAL A 164 -3.32 -3.24 -8.49
N ALA A 165 -3.33 -3.14 -7.16
CA ALA A 165 -3.56 -4.29 -6.29
C ALA A 165 -4.91 -4.95 -6.53
N ARG A 166 -5.98 -4.16 -6.65
CA ARG A 166 -7.31 -4.65 -7.00
C ARG A 166 -7.31 -5.35 -8.35
N CYS A 167 -6.69 -4.75 -9.36
CA CYS A 167 -6.61 -5.33 -10.70
C CYS A 167 -5.84 -6.67 -10.71
N VAL A 168 -4.76 -6.80 -9.93
CA VAL A 168 -3.99 -8.04 -9.84
C VAL A 168 -4.79 -9.15 -9.14
N VAL A 169 -5.51 -8.82 -8.07
CA VAL A 169 -6.37 -9.79 -7.36
C VAL A 169 -7.56 -10.20 -8.22
N GLU A 170 -8.22 -9.25 -8.90
CA GLU A 170 -9.30 -9.54 -9.86
C GLU A 170 -8.85 -10.47 -10.99
N LEU A 171 -7.64 -10.26 -11.52
CA LEU A 171 -7.09 -11.10 -12.60
C LEU A 171 -6.84 -12.54 -12.11
N LYS A 172 -6.44 -12.70 -10.84
CA LYS A 172 -6.21 -14.01 -10.21
C LYS A 172 -7.51 -14.76 -9.90
N ASP A 173 -8.58 -14.03 -9.58
CA ASP A 173 -9.89 -14.57 -9.19
C ASP A 173 -10.79 -14.91 -10.41
N LEU A 174 -10.29 -14.75 -11.64
CA LEU A 174 -11.05 -15.11 -12.84
C LEU A 174 -11.37 -16.62 -12.89
N PRO A 175 -12.60 -17.02 -13.32
CA PRO A 175 -13.02 -18.41 -13.32
C PRO A 175 -12.12 -19.35 -14.14
N PRO A 176 -11.93 -20.62 -13.70
CA PRO A 176 -11.04 -21.59 -14.36
C PRO A 176 -11.46 -21.98 -15.78
N THR A 177 -12.71 -21.73 -16.18
CA THR A 177 -13.18 -21.91 -17.57
C THR A 177 -12.44 -21.05 -18.58
N TYR A 178 -11.86 -19.91 -18.17
CA TYR A 178 -10.98 -19.08 -19.00
C TYR A 178 -9.52 -19.55 -19.03
N ILE A 179 -9.13 -20.42 -18.11
CA ILE A 179 -7.79 -21.01 -18.03
C ILE A 179 -7.72 -22.26 -18.92
N SER A 180 -8.84 -22.98 -19.07
CA SER A 180 -8.95 -24.19 -19.91
C SER A 180 -9.01 -23.90 -21.41
N HIS A 181 -9.56 -22.76 -21.82
CA HIS A 181 -9.29 -22.22 -23.16
C HIS A 181 -8.01 -21.40 -23.00
N GLU A 182 -6.90 -21.79 -23.62
CA GLU A 182 -5.68 -21.00 -23.65
C GLU A 182 -5.96 -19.64 -24.33
N VAL A 183 -6.55 -18.69 -23.61
CA VAL A 183 -6.85 -17.37 -24.13
C VAL A 183 -5.53 -16.62 -24.15
N PRO A 184 -4.94 -16.31 -25.32
CA PRO A 184 -3.63 -15.67 -25.38
C PRO A 184 -3.59 -14.33 -24.63
N ALA A 185 -4.76 -13.65 -24.54
CA ALA A 185 -4.92 -12.43 -23.76
C ALA A 185 -4.76 -12.65 -22.24
N LEU A 186 -5.25 -13.76 -21.68
CA LEU A 186 -5.08 -14.10 -20.25
C LEU A 186 -3.63 -14.45 -19.94
N SER A 187 -3.00 -15.29 -20.78
CA SER A 187 -1.58 -15.63 -20.63
C SER A 187 -0.69 -14.38 -20.75
N SER A 188 -1.00 -13.47 -21.67
CA SER A 188 -0.29 -12.21 -21.81
C SER A 188 -0.48 -11.31 -20.58
N ALA A 189 -1.67 -11.25 -20.00
CA ALA A 189 -1.92 -10.48 -18.78
C ALA A 189 -1.17 -11.03 -17.56
N MET A 190 -1.21 -12.35 -17.38
CA MET A 190 -0.49 -13.02 -16.31
C MET A 190 1.02 -12.85 -16.41
N ALA A 191 1.58 -12.72 -17.62
CA ALA A 191 3.00 -12.44 -17.82
C ALA A 191 3.43 -11.04 -17.31
N HIS A 192 2.50 -10.09 -17.22
CA HIS A 192 2.77 -8.75 -16.70
C HIS A 192 2.59 -8.63 -15.17
N VAL A 193 1.93 -9.59 -14.52
CA VAL A 193 1.69 -9.58 -13.08
C VAL A 193 2.99 -9.46 -12.25
N PRO A 194 4.05 -10.24 -12.49
CA PRO A 194 5.30 -10.11 -11.74
C PRO A 194 5.89 -8.69 -11.79
N ALA A 195 5.87 -8.07 -12.97
CA ALA A 195 6.35 -6.72 -13.16
C ALA A 195 5.47 -5.70 -12.43
N ALA A 196 4.14 -5.84 -12.50
CA ALA A 196 3.20 -4.99 -11.78
C ALA A 196 3.41 -5.08 -10.27
N VAL A 197 3.54 -6.29 -9.72
CA VAL A 197 3.82 -6.51 -8.29
C VAL A 197 5.15 -5.88 -7.89
N TYR A 198 6.22 -6.08 -8.68
CA TYR A 198 7.51 -5.46 -8.42
C TYR A 198 7.43 -3.93 -8.33
N TRP A 199 6.82 -3.27 -9.32
CA TRP A 199 6.70 -1.81 -9.32
C TRP A 199 5.79 -1.31 -8.19
N THR A 200 4.79 -2.10 -7.80
CA THR A 200 3.89 -1.75 -6.70
C THR A 200 4.60 -1.83 -5.36
N VAL A 201 5.33 -2.91 -5.08
CA VAL A 201 6.16 -3.06 -3.87
C VAL A 201 7.22 -1.97 -3.79
N ARG A 202 7.88 -1.65 -4.90
CA ARG A 202 8.85 -0.55 -4.93
C ARG A 202 8.22 0.80 -4.59
N SER A 203 6.99 1.03 -5.07
CA SER A 203 6.23 2.25 -4.77
C SER A 203 5.83 2.33 -3.30
N VAL A 204 5.41 1.20 -2.72
CA VAL A 204 5.13 1.07 -1.29
C VAL A 204 6.36 1.42 -0.43
N LEU A 205 7.54 0.93 -0.82
CA LEU A 205 8.79 1.26 -0.12
C LEU A 205 9.13 2.75 -0.21
N ALA A 206 8.92 3.38 -1.38
CA ALA A 206 9.07 4.82 -1.53
C ALA A 206 8.08 5.57 -0.62
N CYS A 207 6.81 5.17 -0.55
CA CYS A 207 5.82 5.74 0.36
C CYS A 207 6.25 5.61 1.84
N ALA A 208 6.77 4.45 2.24
CA ALA A 208 7.24 4.23 3.60
C ALA A 208 8.45 5.12 3.93
N ALA A 209 9.40 5.26 3.01
CA ALA A 209 10.57 6.12 3.16
C ALA A 209 10.18 7.58 3.39
N GLN A 210 9.17 8.08 2.67
CA GLN A 210 8.65 9.43 2.86
C GLN A 210 8.10 9.64 4.26
N ILE A 211 7.39 8.67 4.82
CA ILE A 211 6.79 8.80 6.16
C ILE A 211 7.88 8.77 7.22
N THR A 212 8.88 7.90 7.04
CA THR A 212 10.03 7.86 7.93
C THR A 212 10.84 9.16 7.85
N SER A 213 11.04 9.72 6.66
CA SER A 213 11.80 10.97 6.47
C SER A 213 11.12 12.18 7.12
N LEU A 214 9.79 12.16 7.29
CA LEU A 214 9.08 13.17 8.08
C LEU A 214 9.52 13.16 9.56
N THR A 215 9.79 11.98 10.12
CA THR A 215 10.16 11.83 11.55
C THR A 215 11.63 12.08 11.85
N THR A 216 12.50 11.97 10.85
CA THR A 216 13.94 12.24 10.96
C THR A 216 14.21 13.66 10.47
N MET A 217 13.95 14.64 11.33
CA MET A 217 13.98 16.07 10.99
C MET A 217 15.40 16.64 10.84
N GLU A 218 16.21 16.06 9.95
CA GLU A 218 17.38 16.71 9.36
C GLU A 218 17.14 16.77 7.84
N TYR A 219 16.37 17.74 7.32
CA TYR A 219 16.22 17.81 5.87
C TYR A 219 16.10 19.21 5.24
N GLU A 220 17.10 19.52 4.39
CA GLU A 220 17.14 20.66 3.48
C GLU A 220 16.03 20.62 2.42
N PHE A 221 15.54 21.80 2.03
CA PHE A 221 14.52 22.01 0.99
C PHE A 221 14.86 21.35 -0.37
N ALA A 222 16.14 21.08 -0.66
CA ALA A 222 16.60 20.49 -1.91
C ALA A 222 16.25 18.99 -2.05
N LYS A 223 16.14 18.22 -0.96
CA LYS A 223 15.63 16.83 -1.05
C LYS A 223 14.10 16.76 -1.01
N LEU A 224 13.45 17.87 -0.64
CA LEU A 224 11.99 18.01 -0.68
C LEU A 224 11.42 17.82 -2.09
N THR A 225 12.10 18.41 -3.07
CA THR A 225 11.68 18.41 -4.48
C THR A 225 12.01 17.09 -5.17
N THR A 226 13.17 16.50 -4.91
CA THR A 226 13.58 15.21 -5.50
C THR A 226 12.67 14.06 -5.05
N GLU A 227 12.34 14.02 -3.76
CA GLU A 227 11.44 13.03 -3.18
C GLU A 227 10.02 13.09 -3.77
N THR A 228 9.48 14.30 -3.96
CA THR A 228 8.13 14.50 -4.54
C THR A 228 8.08 14.09 -6.02
N TRP A 229 9.15 14.39 -6.77
CA TRP A 229 9.30 14.00 -8.17
C TRP A 229 9.35 12.48 -8.33
N GLU A 230 10.06 11.78 -7.45
CA GLU A 230 10.14 10.31 -7.46
C GLU A 230 8.77 9.65 -7.27
N LEU A 231 7.97 10.13 -6.31
CA LEU A 231 6.60 9.64 -6.10
C LEU A 231 5.72 9.85 -7.33
N SER A 232 5.81 11.02 -7.95
CA SER A 232 5.02 11.36 -9.15
C SER A 232 5.41 10.48 -10.33
N THR A 233 6.71 10.21 -10.50
CA THR A 233 7.24 9.32 -11.54
C THR A 233 6.76 7.88 -11.33
N LEU A 234 6.76 7.39 -10.09
CA LEU A 234 6.24 6.08 -9.74
C LEU A 234 4.72 5.98 -9.98
N ALA A 235 3.97 7.04 -9.64
CA ALA A 235 2.53 7.09 -9.85
C ALA A 235 2.18 7.04 -11.35
N TYR A 236 2.90 7.81 -12.18
CA TYR A 236 2.76 7.76 -13.63
C TYR A 236 3.08 6.37 -14.18
N LYS A 237 4.19 5.77 -13.72
CA LYS A 237 4.59 4.43 -14.16
C LYS A 237 3.57 3.35 -13.80
N LEU A 238 3.06 3.35 -12.57
CA LEU A 238 2.03 2.41 -12.15
C LEU A 238 0.70 2.66 -12.88
N SER A 239 0.36 3.91 -13.18
CA SER A 239 -0.84 4.24 -13.96
C SER A 239 -0.79 3.64 -15.37
N ASN A 240 0.37 3.68 -16.02
CA ASN A 240 0.56 3.05 -17.34
C ASN A 240 0.45 1.52 -17.25
N ILE A 241 1.01 0.90 -16.21
CA ILE A 241 0.88 -0.54 -15.96
C ILE A 241 -0.59 -0.90 -15.73
N LEU A 242 -1.29 -0.12 -14.90
CA LEU A 242 -2.71 -0.31 -14.60
C LEU A 242 -3.57 -0.22 -15.86
N GLU A 243 -3.32 0.76 -16.73
CA GLU A 243 -4.04 0.91 -17.99
C GLU A 243 -3.87 -0.33 -18.87
N HIS A 244 -2.64 -0.86 -18.96
CA HIS A 244 -2.36 -2.09 -19.70
C HIS A 244 -3.09 -3.30 -19.12
N LEU A 245 -3.01 -3.51 -17.81
CA LEU A 245 -3.70 -4.61 -17.13
C LEU A 245 -5.22 -4.51 -17.29
N ARG A 246 -5.80 -3.30 -17.15
CA ARG A 246 -7.23 -3.07 -17.34
C ARG A 246 -7.68 -3.32 -18.77
N LYS A 247 -6.92 -2.91 -19.79
CA LYS A 247 -7.23 -3.22 -21.19
C LYS A 247 -7.31 -4.74 -21.41
N GLN A 248 -6.40 -5.49 -20.80
CA GLN A 248 -6.43 -6.95 -20.89
C GLN A 248 -7.61 -7.54 -20.13
N LEU A 249 -7.92 -7.04 -18.93
CA LEU A 249 -9.09 -7.47 -18.15
C LEU A 249 -10.41 -7.21 -18.90
N VAL A 250 -10.58 -6.01 -19.48
CA VAL A 250 -11.75 -5.66 -20.29
C VAL A 250 -11.85 -6.50 -21.56
N THR A 251 -10.74 -7.00 -22.12
CA THR A 251 -10.79 -7.92 -23.26
C THR A 251 -11.30 -9.31 -22.83
N LEU A 252 -11.11 -9.69 -21.57
CA LEU A 252 -11.55 -10.97 -21.00
C LEU A 252 -13.02 -10.94 -20.55
N LEU A 253 -13.54 -9.78 -20.12
CA LEU A 253 -14.93 -9.60 -19.64
C LEU A 253 -16.06 -9.78 -20.69
N PRO A 254 -15.97 -9.40 -21.98
CA PRO A 254 -17.06 -9.59 -22.95
C PRO A 254 -17.23 -11.06 -23.38
N ILE A 255 -16.24 -11.91 -23.14
CA ILE A 255 -16.36 -13.37 -23.29
C ILE A 255 -17.29 -13.94 -22.19
N HIS A 256 -17.47 -13.23 -21.06
CA HIS A 256 -18.34 -13.61 -19.93
C HIS A 256 -19.84 -13.43 -20.21
N ARG A 257 -20.22 -12.52 -21.12
CA ARG A 257 -21.64 -12.27 -21.42
C ARG A 257 -22.17 -12.99 -22.66
N SER A 258 -21.31 -13.75 -23.35
CA SER A 258 -21.62 -14.34 -24.66
C SER A 258 -21.46 -15.87 -24.72
N GLY A 259 -21.25 -16.53 -23.58
CA GLY A 259 -21.29 -17.99 -23.48
C GLY A 259 -22.67 -18.47 -22.98
N PRO A 260 -23.20 -19.58 -23.53
CA PRO A 260 -24.55 -20.09 -23.22
C PRO A 260 -24.72 -20.55 -21.77
#